data_AF-A0A842X906-F1
#
_entry.id   AF-A0A842X906-F1
#
_cell.length_a   1.000
_cell.length_b   1.000
_cell.length_c   1.000
_cell.angle_alpha   90.00
_cell.angle_beta   90.00
_cell.angle_gamma   90.00
#
_symmetry.space_group_name_H-M   'P 1'
#
loop_
_entity.id
_entity.type
_entity.pdbx_description
1 polymer ?
#
loop_
_entity_poly.entity_id
_entity_poly.type
_entity_poly.pdbx_seq_one_letter_code
_entity_poly.pdbx_strand_id
1 'polypeptide(L)'
;MKRILLALVLIAATFAWNNPAWPEVLEARYAYDECNVGFAKDFVELREDCAEDEDVPIFDSSEYVEDIDDNLEDLEEAAEDDDRLEFGLTRLALAGDLLELGLAIVGDAFDNKTAGFFDCVQDGKDALKDDLEDCRVDALAEAEAATAHFVEYDIEHAEDITEDLEEDGVDVSGMEAVIEDGEELLDDIPEAFDEDEPAEVRALQLRHSRLVDLFHLERMSAICEYAVPILEDGDYDEDIIDDVESLNEDIRDTIDECEYSAEVENNNDYANQNLDCWADTWDHYEDFVSLKTEILFG
;
A
#
# COMPACT_ATOMS: atom_id res chain seq x y z
N MET A 1 31.33 7.55 -20.71
CA MET A 1 30.46 6.70 -21.54
C MET A 1 29.96 5.45 -20.82
N LYS A 2 30.79 4.49 -20.36
CA LYS A 2 30.26 3.29 -19.66
C LYS A 2 29.67 3.55 -18.26
N ARG A 3 30.24 4.47 -17.47
CA ARG A 3 29.73 4.87 -16.14
C ARG A 3 28.44 5.69 -16.24
N ILE A 4 28.41 6.63 -17.19
CA ILE A 4 27.22 7.44 -17.52
C ILE A 4 26.03 6.56 -17.96
N LEU A 5 26.25 5.54 -18.79
CA LEU A 5 25.16 4.63 -19.21
C LEU A 5 24.63 3.73 -18.08
N LEU A 6 25.47 3.42 -17.08
CA LEU A 6 25.09 2.62 -15.91
C LEU A 6 24.24 3.47 -14.95
N ALA A 7 24.68 4.69 -14.65
CA ALA A 7 23.89 5.67 -13.89
C ALA A 7 22.53 5.95 -14.55
N LEU A 8 22.46 5.97 -15.89
CA LEU A 8 21.21 6.16 -16.63
C LEU A 8 20.21 5.00 -16.50
N VAL A 9 20.69 3.75 -16.43
CA VAL A 9 19.85 2.57 -16.21
C VAL A 9 19.42 2.47 -14.76
N LEU A 10 20.31 2.80 -13.82
CA LEU A 10 20.02 2.82 -12.39
C LEU A 10 19.00 3.91 -12.01
N ILE A 11 19.03 5.10 -12.65
CA ILE A 11 18.10 6.21 -12.35
C ILE A 11 16.71 6.02 -13.01
N ALA A 12 16.62 5.37 -14.17
CA ALA A 12 15.33 5.12 -14.82
C ALA A 12 14.59 3.90 -14.23
N ALA A 13 15.32 2.96 -13.63
CA ALA A 13 14.75 1.79 -12.97
C ALA A 13 14.26 2.06 -11.54
N THR A 14 14.60 3.22 -10.95
CA THR A 14 14.43 3.48 -9.51
C THR A 14 13.19 4.29 -9.14
N PHE A 15 12.50 4.92 -10.09
CA PHE A 15 11.26 5.66 -9.77
C PHE A 15 9.99 4.78 -9.87
N ALA A 16 10.10 3.65 -10.56
CA ALA A 16 9.15 2.55 -10.43
C ALA A 16 9.76 1.57 -9.44
N TRP A 17 9.64 1.85 -8.15
CA TRP A 17 10.04 0.95 -7.08
C TRP A 17 9.19 -0.31 -7.17
N ASN A 18 9.63 -1.28 -7.97
CA ASN A 18 8.92 -2.53 -8.13
C ASN A 18 9.39 -3.49 -7.06
N ASN A 19 8.77 -3.41 -5.89
CA ASN A 19 9.04 -4.34 -4.80
C ASN A 19 8.52 -5.74 -5.19
N PRO A 20 9.40 -6.76 -5.32
CA PRO A 20 9.01 -8.11 -5.72
C PRO A 20 8.26 -8.88 -4.63
N ALA A 21 8.12 -8.33 -3.41
CA ALA A 21 7.26 -8.88 -2.36
C ALA A 21 5.79 -8.46 -2.50
N TRP A 22 5.43 -7.63 -3.49
CA TRP A 22 4.03 -7.27 -3.75
C TRP A 22 3.08 -8.47 -3.90
N PRO A 23 3.42 -9.54 -4.63
CA PRO A 23 2.56 -10.72 -4.75
C PRO A 23 2.16 -11.31 -3.39
N GLU A 24 3.11 -11.41 -2.45
CA GLU A 24 2.87 -11.95 -1.11
C GLU A 24 1.91 -11.05 -0.30
N VAL A 25 2.01 -9.73 -0.48
CA VAL A 25 1.08 -8.76 0.12
C VAL A 25 -0.32 -8.90 -0.47
N LEU A 26 -0.43 -9.13 -1.78
CA LEU A 26 -1.72 -9.35 -2.45
C LEU A 26 -2.35 -10.67 -2.04
N GLU A 27 -1.57 -11.76 -1.99
CA GLU A 27 -2.00 -13.08 -1.51
C GLU A 27 -2.52 -13.02 -0.07
N ALA A 28 -1.80 -12.36 0.83
CA ALA A 28 -2.24 -12.23 2.22
C ALA A 28 -3.52 -11.38 2.37
N ARG A 29 -3.69 -10.35 1.51
CA ARG A 29 -4.93 -9.57 1.46
C ARG A 29 -6.10 -10.38 0.91
N TYR A 30 -5.86 -11.19 -0.12
CA TYR A 30 -6.83 -12.13 -0.66
C TYR A 30 -7.30 -13.12 0.42
N ALA A 31 -6.39 -13.75 1.17
CA ALA A 31 -6.73 -14.69 2.24
C ALA A 31 -7.66 -14.07 3.30
N TYR A 32 -7.44 -12.79 3.65
CA TYR A 32 -8.33 -12.08 4.57
C TYR A 32 -9.74 -11.85 3.97
N ASP A 33 -9.82 -11.50 2.68
CA ASP A 33 -11.09 -11.30 1.99
C ASP A 33 -11.83 -12.64 1.76
N GLU A 34 -11.11 -13.73 1.52
CA GLU A 34 -11.65 -15.10 1.46
C GLU A 34 -12.33 -15.49 2.78
N CYS A 35 -11.70 -15.22 3.94
CA CYS A 35 -12.34 -15.44 5.25
C CYS A 35 -13.67 -14.68 5.39
N ASN A 36 -13.73 -13.43 4.91
CA ASN A 36 -14.93 -12.60 4.98
C ASN A 36 -16.06 -13.12 4.09
N VAL A 37 -15.71 -13.56 2.88
CA VAL A 37 -16.65 -14.17 1.93
C VAL A 37 -17.16 -15.51 2.48
N GLY A 38 -16.27 -16.35 3.03
CA GLY A 38 -16.64 -17.60 3.69
C GLY A 38 -17.68 -17.39 4.79
N PHE A 39 -17.43 -16.45 5.71
CA PHE A 39 -18.41 -16.08 6.73
C PHE A 39 -19.74 -15.59 6.15
N ALA A 40 -19.70 -14.75 5.10
CA ALA A 40 -20.92 -14.23 4.49
C ALA A 40 -21.78 -15.35 3.88
N LYS A 41 -21.14 -16.32 3.21
CA LYS A 41 -21.79 -17.51 2.63
C LYS A 41 -22.39 -18.41 3.72
N ASP A 42 -21.62 -18.73 4.74
CA ASP A 42 -22.08 -19.57 5.85
C ASP A 42 -23.21 -18.89 6.65
N PHE A 43 -23.15 -17.57 6.81
CA PHE A 43 -24.20 -16.80 7.47
C PHE A 43 -25.50 -16.80 6.67
N VAL A 44 -25.42 -16.77 5.34
CA VAL A 44 -26.58 -16.89 4.46
C VAL A 44 -27.16 -18.29 4.54
N GLU A 45 -26.34 -19.35 4.43
CA GLU A 45 -26.77 -20.75 4.55
C GLU A 45 -27.49 -20.99 5.89
N LEU A 46 -26.92 -20.51 7.00
CA LEU A 46 -27.56 -20.57 8.32
C LEU A 46 -28.95 -19.92 8.33
N ARG A 47 -29.13 -18.79 7.64
CA ARG A 47 -30.44 -18.13 7.55
C ARG A 47 -31.42 -18.94 6.73
N GLU A 48 -30.99 -19.57 5.65
CA GLU A 48 -31.84 -20.41 4.81
C GLU A 48 -32.31 -21.65 5.60
N ASP A 49 -31.39 -22.32 6.30
CA ASP A 49 -31.69 -23.46 7.18
C ASP A 49 -32.69 -23.09 8.28
N CYS A 50 -32.44 -21.98 9.00
CA CYS A 50 -33.35 -21.49 10.02
C CYS A 50 -34.72 -21.08 9.46
N ALA A 51 -34.78 -20.59 8.20
CA ALA A 51 -36.03 -20.25 7.55
C ALA A 51 -36.85 -21.50 7.20
N GLU A 52 -36.19 -22.57 6.76
CA GLU A 52 -36.82 -23.87 6.51
C GLU A 52 -37.36 -24.48 7.80
N ASP A 53 -36.57 -24.49 8.87
CA ASP A 53 -36.96 -25.05 10.18
C ASP A 53 -38.18 -24.35 10.80
N GLU A 54 -38.29 -23.04 10.59
CA GLU A 54 -39.36 -22.20 11.13
C GLU A 54 -40.56 -22.01 10.20
N ASP A 55 -40.55 -22.66 9.03
CA ASP A 55 -41.61 -22.56 7.99
C ASP A 55 -41.93 -21.10 7.61
N VAL A 56 -40.87 -20.28 7.46
CA VAL A 56 -40.94 -18.89 6.99
C VAL A 56 -40.38 -18.77 5.56
N PRO A 57 -40.65 -17.66 4.84
CA PRO A 57 -40.06 -17.47 3.51
C PRO A 57 -38.53 -17.54 3.56
N ILE A 58 -37.94 -18.33 2.66
CA ILE A 58 -36.48 -18.45 2.49
C ILE A 58 -36.00 -17.26 1.67
N PHE A 59 -34.87 -16.67 2.09
CA PHE A 59 -34.17 -15.63 1.34
C PHE A 59 -33.47 -16.28 0.14
N ASP A 60 -33.70 -15.78 -1.07
CA ASP A 60 -32.97 -16.27 -2.25
C ASP A 60 -31.70 -15.45 -2.42
N SER A 61 -30.58 -16.01 -1.98
CA SER A 61 -29.27 -15.36 -2.06
C SER A 61 -28.48 -15.72 -3.32
N SER A 62 -29.02 -16.58 -4.18
CA SER A 62 -28.23 -17.26 -5.22
C SER A 62 -27.51 -16.30 -6.16
N GLU A 63 -28.19 -15.24 -6.62
CA GLU A 63 -27.60 -14.21 -7.48
C GLU A 63 -26.47 -13.45 -6.75
N TYR A 64 -26.66 -13.09 -5.48
CA TYR A 64 -25.63 -12.40 -4.69
C TYR A 64 -24.39 -13.28 -4.46
N VAL A 65 -24.59 -14.57 -4.19
CA VAL A 65 -23.48 -15.50 -3.95
C VAL A 65 -22.71 -15.77 -5.24
N GLU A 66 -23.38 -15.83 -6.40
CA GLU A 66 -22.73 -15.95 -7.70
C GLU A 66 -21.83 -14.73 -7.98
N ASP A 67 -22.35 -13.49 -7.80
CA ASP A 67 -21.56 -12.27 -8.02
C ASP A 67 -20.37 -12.17 -7.05
N ILE A 68 -20.54 -12.57 -5.79
CA ILE A 68 -19.47 -12.60 -4.77
C ILE A 68 -18.40 -13.64 -5.11
N ASP A 69 -18.79 -14.84 -5.57
CA ASP A 69 -17.86 -15.89 -5.95
C ASP A 69 -17.06 -15.50 -7.20
N ASP A 70 -17.71 -14.90 -8.21
CA ASP A 70 -17.05 -14.39 -9.42
C ASP A 70 -16.00 -13.33 -9.06
N ASN A 71 -16.35 -12.35 -8.20
CA ASN A 71 -15.41 -11.32 -7.77
C ASN A 71 -14.30 -11.86 -6.84
N LEU A 72 -14.52 -12.94 -6.10
CA LEU A 72 -13.46 -13.57 -5.32
C LEU A 72 -12.47 -14.32 -6.22
N GLU A 73 -12.93 -15.01 -7.26
CA GLU A 73 -12.08 -15.66 -8.28
C GLU A 73 -11.24 -14.61 -9.04
N ASP A 74 -11.86 -13.52 -9.48
CA ASP A 74 -11.15 -12.41 -10.14
C ASP A 74 -10.09 -11.77 -9.19
N LEU A 75 -10.34 -11.76 -7.88
CA LEU A 75 -9.41 -11.21 -6.89
C LEU A 75 -8.20 -12.13 -6.67
N GLU A 76 -8.42 -13.45 -6.68
CA GLU A 76 -7.37 -14.47 -6.67
C GLU A 76 -6.48 -14.35 -7.91
N GLU A 77 -7.08 -14.29 -9.11
CA GLU A 77 -6.34 -14.16 -10.38
C GLU A 77 -5.49 -12.88 -10.39
N ALA A 78 -6.04 -11.75 -9.94
CA ALA A 78 -5.30 -10.49 -9.85
C ALA A 78 -4.13 -10.54 -8.85
N ALA A 79 -4.27 -11.30 -7.76
CA ALA A 79 -3.19 -11.50 -6.80
C ALA A 79 -2.06 -12.36 -7.39
N GLU A 80 -2.41 -13.47 -8.03
CA GLU A 80 -1.46 -14.38 -8.69
C GLU A 80 -0.68 -13.69 -9.83
N ASP A 81 -1.31 -12.76 -10.54
CA ASP A 81 -0.73 -12.03 -11.68
C ASP A 81 0.03 -10.73 -11.28
N ASP A 82 0.08 -10.36 -10.00
CA ASP A 82 0.62 -9.06 -9.49
C ASP A 82 -0.05 -7.84 -10.16
N ASP A 83 -1.34 -7.93 -10.52
CA ASP A 83 -2.09 -6.79 -11.06
C ASP A 83 -2.76 -6.00 -9.92
N ARG A 84 -2.00 -5.05 -9.36
CA ARG A 84 -2.42 -4.20 -8.23
C ARG A 84 -3.65 -3.34 -8.55
N LEU A 85 -3.79 -2.91 -9.80
CA LEU A 85 -4.92 -2.05 -10.19
C LEU A 85 -6.19 -2.90 -10.28
N GLU A 86 -6.10 -4.05 -10.94
CA GLU A 86 -7.19 -5.01 -11.03
C GLU A 86 -7.59 -5.50 -9.64
N PHE A 87 -6.62 -5.92 -8.82
CA PHE A 87 -6.85 -6.32 -7.43
C PHE A 87 -7.61 -5.25 -6.64
N GLY A 88 -7.18 -3.99 -6.72
CA GLY A 88 -7.84 -2.87 -6.03
C GLY A 88 -9.28 -2.62 -6.52
N LEU A 89 -9.52 -2.72 -7.83
CA LEU A 89 -10.84 -2.53 -8.42
C LEU A 89 -11.78 -3.70 -8.10
N THR A 90 -11.30 -4.94 -8.20
CA THR A 90 -12.06 -6.15 -7.88
C THR A 90 -12.40 -6.19 -6.40
N ARG A 91 -11.47 -5.83 -5.51
CA ARG A 91 -11.76 -5.72 -4.08
C ARG A 91 -12.87 -4.70 -3.76
N LEU A 92 -12.90 -3.57 -4.49
CA LEU A 92 -13.97 -2.58 -4.36
C LEU A 92 -15.32 -3.15 -4.84
N ALA A 93 -15.33 -3.90 -5.95
CA ALA A 93 -16.51 -4.57 -6.46
C ALA A 93 -17.04 -5.61 -5.45
N LEU A 94 -16.17 -6.48 -4.94
CA LEU A 94 -16.47 -7.46 -3.90
C LEU A 94 -17.08 -6.81 -2.64
N ALA A 95 -16.49 -5.70 -2.17
CA ALA A 95 -17.04 -4.96 -1.04
C ALA A 95 -18.42 -4.36 -1.35
N GLY A 96 -18.66 -3.96 -2.60
CA GLY A 96 -19.97 -3.55 -3.11
C GLY A 96 -21.01 -4.67 -3.00
N ASP A 97 -20.68 -5.86 -3.50
CA ASP A 97 -21.61 -6.99 -3.52
C ASP A 97 -21.90 -7.52 -2.11
N LEU A 98 -20.89 -7.57 -1.23
CA LEU A 98 -21.07 -7.89 0.19
C LEU A 98 -22.01 -6.88 0.88
N LEU A 99 -21.92 -5.59 0.53
CA LEU A 99 -22.83 -4.57 1.04
C LEU A 99 -24.25 -4.76 0.49
N GLU A 100 -24.40 -5.05 -0.80
CA GLU A 100 -25.70 -5.34 -1.42
C GLU A 100 -26.38 -6.55 -0.79
N LEU A 101 -25.63 -7.64 -0.58
CA LEU A 101 -26.08 -8.83 0.17
C LEU A 101 -26.51 -8.44 1.58
N GLY A 102 -25.68 -7.67 2.31
CA GLY A 102 -26.01 -7.21 3.66
C GLY A 102 -27.31 -6.39 3.72
N LEU A 103 -27.55 -5.52 2.73
CA LEU A 103 -28.79 -4.75 2.63
C LEU A 103 -29.99 -5.65 2.28
N ALA A 104 -29.81 -6.64 1.40
CA ALA A 104 -30.84 -7.60 1.03
C ALA A 104 -31.25 -8.47 2.23
N ILE A 105 -30.28 -8.95 3.01
CA ILE A 105 -30.49 -9.66 4.28
C ILE A 105 -31.28 -8.82 5.29
N VAL A 106 -30.93 -7.54 5.43
CA VAL A 106 -31.65 -6.61 6.30
C VAL A 106 -33.09 -6.42 5.80
N GLY A 107 -33.29 -6.31 4.49
CA GLY A 107 -34.62 -6.25 3.87
C GLY A 107 -35.46 -7.49 4.17
N ASP A 108 -34.90 -8.68 3.92
CA ASP A 108 -35.53 -9.97 4.19
C ASP A 108 -35.91 -10.15 5.68
N ALA A 109 -35.11 -9.62 6.60
CA ALA A 109 -35.42 -9.66 8.03
C ALA A 109 -36.75 -8.95 8.37
N PHE A 110 -37.24 -8.02 7.54
CA PHE A 110 -38.53 -7.37 7.75
C PHE A 110 -39.72 -8.15 7.16
N ASP A 111 -39.47 -9.23 6.40
CA ASP A 111 -40.50 -9.98 5.69
C ASP A 111 -40.96 -11.22 6.46
N ASN A 112 -42.03 -11.05 7.25
CA ASN A 112 -42.80 -12.13 7.90
C ASN A 112 -41.94 -13.17 8.66
N LYS A 113 -40.79 -12.77 9.22
CA LYS A 113 -39.95 -13.65 10.05
C LYS A 113 -40.55 -13.82 11.45
N THR A 114 -40.34 -15.00 12.03
CA THR A 114 -40.78 -15.33 13.40
C THR A 114 -39.70 -14.97 14.42
N ALA A 115 -40.07 -14.91 15.71
CA ALA A 115 -39.07 -14.83 16.78
C ALA A 115 -38.15 -16.06 16.80
N GLY A 116 -38.70 -17.26 16.52
CA GLY A 116 -37.91 -18.50 16.46
C GLY A 116 -36.85 -18.48 15.37
N PHE A 117 -37.13 -17.88 14.21
CA PHE A 117 -36.14 -17.65 13.16
C PHE A 117 -34.96 -16.80 13.66
N PHE A 118 -35.25 -15.67 14.31
CA PHE A 118 -34.19 -14.81 14.83
C PHE A 118 -33.39 -15.47 15.95
N ASP A 119 -34.04 -16.24 16.82
CA ASP A 119 -33.37 -17.01 17.87
C ASP A 119 -32.45 -18.07 17.24
N CYS A 120 -32.90 -18.81 16.23
CA CYS A 120 -32.10 -19.80 15.49
C CYS A 120 -30.85 -19.17 14.83
N VAL A 121 -31.04 -18.08 14.08
CA VAL A 121 -29.92 -17.38 13.42
C VAL A 121 -28.94 -16.83 14.45
N GLN A 122 -29.44 -16.30 15.56
CA GLN A 122 -28.59 -15.74 16.62
C GLN A 122 -27.80 -16.84 17.33
N ASP A 123 -28.39 -18.01 17.57
CA ASP A 123 -27.73 -19.17 18.20
C ASP A 123 -26.62 -19.75 17.30
N GLY A 124 -26.80 -19.76 15.97
CA GLY A 124 -25.79 -20.23 15.02
C GLY A 124 -24.68 -19.21 14.74
N LYS A 125 -24.98 -17.92 14.81
CA LYS A 125 -24.05 -16.84 14.44
C LYS A 125 -22.77 -16.82 15.27
N ASP A 126 -22.84 -17.15 16.54
CA ASP A 126 -21.67 -17.06 17.42
C ASP A 126 -20.60 -18.09 17.02
N ALA A 127 -20.98 -19.30 16.58
CA ALA A 127 -20.02 -20.27 16.05
C ALA A 127 -19.36 -19.78 14.75
N LEU A 128 -20.12 -19.17 13.85
CA LEU A 128 -19.58 -18.60 12.60
C LEU A 128 -18.61 -17.44 12.86
N LYS A 129 -18.81 -16.68 13.93
CA LYS A 129 -17.86 -15.64 14.33
C LYS A 129 -16.56 -16.22 14.85
N ASP A 130 -16.64 -17.29 15.66
CA ASP A 130 -15.44 -17.97 16.15
C ASP A 130 -14.63 -18.52 14.95
N ASP A 131 -15.30 -19.15 13.97
CA ASP A 131 -14.65 -19.64 12.75
C ASP A 131 -14.02 -18.50 11.90
N LEU A 132 -14.70 -17.35 11.81
CA LEU A 132 -14.18 -16.15 11.13
C LEU A 132 -12.95 -15.58 11.86
N GLU A 133 -12.99 -15.49 13.18
CA GLU A 133 -11.87 -15.02 14.00
C GLU A 133 -10.65 -15.93 13.82
N ASP A 134 -10.85 -17.25 13.91
CA ASP A 134 -9.78 -18.23 13.68
C ASP A 134 -9.18 -18.12 12.26
N CYS A 135 -10.00 -17.98 11.23
CA CYS A 135 -9.55 -17.79 9.84
C CYS A 135 -8.72 -16.51 9.68
N ARG A 136 -9.19 -15.39 10.25
CA ARG A 136 -8.52 -14.09 10.14
C ARG A 136 -7.19 -14.06 10.90
N VAL A 137 -7.05 -14.81 12.00
CA VAL A 137 -5.77 -14.89 12.73
C VAL A 137 -4.67 -15.43 11.82
N ASP A 138 -4.94 -16.50 11.09
CA ASP A 138 -3.96 -17.08 10.15
C ASP A 138 -3.66 -16.10 9.00
N ALA A 139 -4.69 -15.48 8.41
CA ALA A 139 -4.52 -14.48 7.33
C ALA A 139 -3.76 -13.22 7.79
N LEU A 140 -3.97 -12.76 9.04
CA LEU A 140 -3.26 -11.61 9.61
C LEU A 140 -1.79 -11.93 9.86
N ALA A 141 -1.46 -13.14 10.32
CA ALA A 141 -0.08 -13.57 10.48
C ALA A 141 0.67 -13.64 9.14
N GLU A 142 0.00 -14.08 8.07
CA GLU A 142 0.55 -14.03 6.72
C GLU A 142 0.74 -12.60 6.23
N ALA A 143 -0.22 -11.71 6.48
CA ALA A 143 -0.13 -10.30 6.12
C ALA A 143 0.97 -9.54 6.89
N GLU A 144 1.18 -9.86 8.17
CA GLU A 144 2.28 -9.34 8.99
C GLU A 144 3.62 -9.73 8.36
N ALA A 145 3.81 -11.02 8.08
CA ALA A 145 5.04 -11.53 7.47
C ALA A 145 5.30 -10.94 6.08
N ALA A 146 4.27 -10.84 5.24
CA ALA A 146 4.38 -10.22 3.91
C ALA A 146 4.71 -8.73 4.01
N THR A 147 4.13 -8.01 4.98
CA THR A 147 4.42 -6.60 5.21
C THR A 147 5.87 -6.41 5.68
N ALA A 148 6.34 -7.24 6.60
CA ALA A 148 7.72 -7.20 7.07
C ALA A 148 8.70 -7.45 5.91
N HIS A 149 8.49 -8.50 5.12
CA HIS A 149 9.34 -8.80 3.98
C HIS A 149 9.31 -7.69 2.91
N PHE A 150 8.16 -7.06 2.70
CA PHE A 150 8.03 -5.91 1.82
C PHE A 150 8.93 -4.76 2.26
N VAL A 151 8.83 -4.34 3.52
CA VAL A 151 9.64 -3.24 4.06
C VAL A 151 11.12 -3.62 4.11
N GLU A 152 11.46 -4.85 4.49
CA GLU A 152 12.85 -5.35 4.47
C GLU A 152 13.47 -5.27 3.08
N TYR A 153 12.72 -5.62 2.04
CA TYR A 153 13.20 -5.50 0.66
C TYR A 153 13.49 -4.05 0.27
N ASP A 154 12.61 -3.12 0.66
CA ASP A 154 12.79 -1.72 0.36
C ASP A 154 14.01 -1.15 1.10
N ILE A 155 14.23 -1.56 2.34
CA ILE A 155 15.45 -1.20 3.09
C ILE A 155 16.71 -1.74 2.40
N GLU A 156 16.75 -3.04 2.07
CA GLU A 156 17.91 -3.65 1.37
C GLU A 156 18.20 -2.94 0.04
N HIS A 157 17.14 -2.60 -0.72
CA HIS A 157 17.29 -1.88 -1.98
C HIS A 157 17.80 -0.46 -1.79
N ALA A 158 17.33 0.23 -0.75
CA ALA A 158 17.78 1.57 -0.37
C ALA A 158 19.25 1.57 0.06
N GLU A 159 19.68 0.58 0.85
CA GLU A 159 21.07 0.38 1.26
C GLU A 159 22.00 0.18 0.06
N ASP A 160 21.62 -0.69 -0.90
CA ASP A 160 22.38 -0.92 -2.14
C ASP A 160 22.60 0.38 -2.93
N ILE A 161 21.55 1.21 -3.08
CA ILE A 161 21.64 2.49 -3.78
C ILE A 161 22.55 3.46 -3.02
N THR A 162 22.44 3.47 -1.69
CA THR A 162 23.22 4.33 -0.80
C THR A 162 24.71 4.00 -0.89
N GLU A 163 25.08 2.72 -0.83
CA GLU A 163 26.47 2.25 -0.98
C GLU A 163 27.06 2.67 -2.34
N ASP A 164 26.32 2.45 -3.44
CA ASP A 164 26.74 2.83 -4.78
C ASP A 164 27.04 4.34 -4.92
N LEU A 165 26.21 5.19 -4.32
CA LEU A 165 26.38 6.65 -4.35
C LEU A 165 27.52 7.12 -3.43
N GLU A 166 27.65 6.52 -2.24
CA GLU A 166 28.75 6.80 -1.32
C GLU A 166 30.11 6.47 -1.96
N GLU A 167 30.22 5.35 -2.67
CA GLU A 167 31.42 4.98 -3.43
C GLU A 167 31.83 6.02 -4.48
N ASP A 168 30.85 6.71 -5.07
CA ASP A 168 31.05 7.79 -6.04
C ASP A 168 31.35 9.16 -5.37
N GLY A 169 31.30 9.22 -4.03
CA GLY A 169 31.60 10.39 -3.21
C GLY A 169 30.45 11.37 -3.07
N VAL A 170 29.21 10.90 -3.27
CA VAL A 170 27.98 11.67 -3.03
C VAL A 170 27.71 11.73 -1.52
N ASP A 171 27.17 12.85 -1.03
CA ASP A 171 26.68 12.93 0.35
C ASP A 171 25.33 12.20 0.44
N VAL A 172 25.30 11.13 1.22
CA VAL A 172 24.12 10.24 1.35
C VAL A 172 23.49 10.32 2.74
N SER A 173 23.90 11.29 3.57
CA SER A 173 23.49 11.35 4.98
C SER A 173 21.98 11.46 5.20
N GLY A 174 21.24 12.12 4.30
CA GLY A 174 19.78 12.17 4.34
C GLY A 174 19.13 10.82 4.00
N MET A 175 19.69 10.09 3.02
CA MET A 175 19.22 8.74 2.67
C MET A 175 19.46 7.74 3.82
N GLU A 176 20.61 7.81 4.50
CA GLU A 176 20.90 6.98 5.67
C GLU A 176 19.90 7.20 6.81
N ALA A 177 19.47 8.44 7.03
CA ALA A 177 18.45 8.77 8.05
C ALA A 177 17.09 8.15 7.71
N VAL A 178 16.68 8.19 6.44
CA VAL A 178 15.43 7.56 5.99
C VAL A 178 15.47 6.03 6.13
N ILE A 179 16.64 5.42 5.90
CA ILE A 179 16.84 3.97 6.13
C ILE A 179 16.70 3.63 7.62
N GLU A 180 17.31 4.42 8.52
CA GLU A 180 17.17 4.23 9.97
C GLU A 180 15.69 4.29 10.41
N ASP A 181 14.92 5.24 9.90
CA ASP A 181 13.47 5.32 10.15
C ASP A 181 12.70 4.11 9.57
N GLY A 182 13.19 3.53 8.47
CA GLY A 182 12.67 2.29 7.89
C GLY A 182 12.91 1.07 8.79
N GLU A 183 14.10 0.98 9.39
CA GLU A 183 14.40 -0.07 10.38
C GLU A 183 13.50 0.06 11.63
N GLU A 184 13.23 1.29 12.10
CA GLU A 184 12.28 1.54 13.18
C GLU A 184 10.85 1.10 12.80
N LEU A 185 10.45 1.31 11.54
CA LEU A 185 9.15 0.87 11.04
C LEU A 185 8.99 -0.66 11.11
N LEU A 186 10.05 -1.43 10.87
CA LEU A 186 10.02 -2.90 10.99
C LEU A 186 9.72 -3.36 12.41
N ASP A 187 10.28 -2.66 13.42
CA ASP A 187 10.03 -2.96 14.83
C ASP A 187 8.56 -2.68 15.24
N ASP A 188 7.88 -1.76 14.53
CA ASP A 188 6.48 -1.39 14.78
C ASP A 188 5.45 -2.33 14.11
N ILE A 189 5.86 -3.15 13.13
CA ILE A 189 4.95 -4.04 12.39
C ILE A 189 4.21 -5.01 13.32
N PRO A 190 4.86 -5.76 14.23
CA PRO A 190 4.16 -6.71 15.09
C PRO A 190 3.11 -6.03 15.98
N GLU A 191 3.40 -4.84 16.52
CA GLU A 191 2.46 -4.08 17.36
C GLU A 191 1.22 -3.66 16.55
N ALA A 192 1.40 -3.19 15.31
CA ALA A 192 0.29 -2.77 14.46
C ALA A 192 -0.67 -3.91 14.07
N PHE A 193 -0.18 -5.15 14.01
CA PHE A 193 -1.00 -6.33 13.71
C PHE A 193 -1.61 -6.98 14.98
N ASP A 194 -0.96 -6.85 16.14
CA ASP A 194 -1.46 -7.35 17.43
C ASP A 194 -2.70 -6.57 17.95
N GLU A 195 -2.89 -5.31 17.52
CA GLU A 195 -4.00 -4.48 17.98
C GLU A 195 -5.36 -4.88 17.38
N ASP A 196 -5.41 -5.74 16.35
CA ASP A 196 -6.63 -6.08 15.58
C ASP A 196 -7.36 -4.83 15.02
N GLU A 197 -6.67 -3.69 14.93
CA GLU A 197 -7.22 -2.42 14.47
C GLU A 197 -6.75 -2.12 13.04
N PRO A 198 -7.63 -2.17 12.01
CA PRO A 198 -7.26 -1.83 10.64
C PRO A 198 -6.72 -0.41 10.46
N ALA A 199 -6.93 0.46 11.46
CA ALA A 199 -6.41 1.81 11.48
C ALA A 199 -4.88 1.85 11.65
N GLU A 200 -4.33 0.95 12.48
CA GLU A 200 -2.89 0.90 12.77
C GLU A 200 -2.09 0.34 11.60
N VAL A 201 -2.55 -0.76 11.01
CA VAL A 201 -1.97 -1.30 9.76
C VAL A 201 -2.00 -0.27 8.63
N ARG A 202 -3.06 0.54 8.55
CA ARG A 202 -3.14 1.64 7.59
C ARG A 202 -2.17 2.77 7.91
N ALA A 203 -1.99 3.12 9.18
CA ALA A 203 -1.02 4.12 9.59
C ALA A 203 0.41 3.68 9.23
N LEU A 204 0.74 2.40 9.45
CA LEU A 204 2.01 1.80 9.07
C LEU A 204 2.25 1.87 7.55
N GLN A 205 1.26 1.53 6.73
CA GLN A 205 1.36 1.64 5.27
C GLN A 205 1.58 3.08 4.79
N LEU A 206 0.90 4.05 5.42
CA LEU A 206 1.08 5.46 5.11
C LEU A 206 2.47 5.96 5.52
N ARG A 207 2.98 5.52 6.68
CA ARG A 207 4.35 5.80 7.11
C ARG A 207 5.37 5.23 6.13
N HIS A 208 5.21 3.97 5.73
CA HIS A 208 6.08 3.34 4.75
C HIS A 208 6.14 4.11 3.42
N SER A 209 4.97 4.45 2.85
CA SER A 209 4.88 5.22 1.60
C SER A 209 5.64 6.55 1.70
N ARG A 210 5.55 7.21 2.85
CA ARG A 210 6.21 8.49 3.10
C ARG A 210 7.74 8.35 3.14
N LEU A 211 8.25 7.30 3.77
CA LEU A 211 9.68 7.01 3.80
C LEU A 211 10.23 6.76 2.40
N VAL A 212 9.49 6.02 1.56
CA VAL A 212 9.86 5.82 0.16
C VAL A 212 9.95 7.15 -0.61
N ASP A 213 8.97 8.06 -0.44
CA ASP A 213 9.00 9.38 -1.08
C ASP A 213 10.17 10.23 -0.56
N LEU A 214 10.41 10.26 0.76
CA LEU A 214 11.55 10.94 1.36
C LEU A 214 12.89 10.42 0.82
N PHE A 215 13.05 9.10 0.69
CA PHE A 215 14.26 8.50 0.13
C PHE A 215 14.51 8.97 -1.31
N HIS A 216 13.46 9.08 -2.13
CA HIS A 216 13.57 9.60 -3.49
C HIS A 216 14.01 11.06 -3.52
N LEU A 217 13.42 11.92 -2.68
CA LEU A 217 13.76 13.33 -2.58
C LEU A 217 15.22 13.52 -2.13
N GLU A 218 15.63 12.83 -1.06
CA GLU A 218 16.99 12.87 -0.54
C GLU A 218 18.01 12.45 -1.60
N ARG A 219 17.70 11.40 -2.35
CA ARG A 219 18.54 10.96 -3.46
C ARG A 219 18.65 11.99 -4.58
N MET A 220 17.54 12.64 -4.96
CA MET A 220 17.58 13.69 -5.99
C MET A 220 18.40 14.89 -5.52
N SER A 221 18.23 15.32 -4.26
CA SER A 221 19.03 16.39 -3.64
C SER A 221 20.53 16.07 -3.68
N ALA A 222 20.88 14.89 -3.19
CA ALA A 222 22.25 14.39 -3.17
C ALA A 222 22.91 14.39 -4.56
N ILE A 223 22.18 14.00 -5.61
CA ILE A 223 22.69 14.03 -6.99
C ILE A 223 22.85 15.46 -7.50
N CYS A 224 21.90 16.36 -7.24
CA CYS A 224 22.01 17.76 -7.62
C CYS A 224 23.25 18.41 -7.01
N GLU A 225 23.47 18.23 -5.70
CA GLU A 225 24.63 18.74 -4.99
C GLU A 225 25.95 18.21 -5.53
N TYR A 226 25.99 16.92 -5.88
CA TYR A 226 27.16 16.30 -6.49
C TYR A 226 27.43 16.84 -7.90
N ALA A 227 26.39 17.14 -8.67
CA ALA A 227 26.50 17.56 -10.07
C ALA A 227 27.00 19.00 -10.23
N VAL A 228 26.55 19.95 -9.40
CA VAL A 228 26.89 21.38 -9.51
C VAL A 228 28.40 21.65 -9.70
N PRO A 229 29.31 21.20 -8.81
CA PRO A 229 30.74 21.48 -8.97
C PRO A 229 31.34 20.86 -10.24
N ILE A 230 30.77 19.77 -10.74
CA ILE A 230 31.21 19.11 -11.98
C ILE A 230 30.80 19.92 -13.21
N LEU A 231 29.59 20.50 -13.19
CA LEU A 231 29.08 21.36 -14.26
C LEU A 231 29.85 22.68 -14.32
N GLU A 232 30.12 23.29 -13.16
CA GLU A 232 30.96 24.50 -13.04
C GLU A 232 32.36 24.28 -13.62
N ASP A 233 33.04 23.19 -13.23
CA ASP A 233 34.36 22.84 -13.75
C ASP A 233 34.33 22.48 -15.25
N GLY A 234 33.17 22.05 -15.74
CA GLY A 234 32.90 21.66 -17.12
C GLY A 234 32.64 22.81 -18.09
N ASP A 235 32.52 24.05 -17.62
CA ASP A 235 32.16 25.24 -18.41
C ASP A 235 30.79 25.06 -19.14
N TYR A 236 29.82 24.45 -18.45
CA TYR A 236 28.42 24.38 -18.89
C TYR A 236 27.75 25.75 -18.83
N ASP A 237 26.58 25.88 -19.47
CA ASP A 237 25.79 27.11 -19.43
C ASP A 237 25.42 27.47 -17.99
N GLU A 238 25.56 28.74 -17.62
CA GLU A 238 25.25 29.25 -16.27
C GLU A 238 23.75 29.05 -15.99
N ASP A 239 22.90 29.16 -17.02
CA ASP A 239 21.47 28.91 -16.92
C ASP A 239 21.16 27.45 -16.46
N ILE A 240 21.94 26.45 -16.90
CA ILE A 240 21.75 25.04 -16.50
C ILE A 240 22.17 24.82 -15.04
N ILE A 241 23.22 25.51 -14.59
CA ILE A 241 23.69 25.42 -13.21
C ILE A 241 22.67 26.05 -12.28
N ASP A 242 22.17 27.24 -12.63
CA ASP A 242 21.11 27.94 -11.90
C ASP A 242 19.84 27.07 -11.81
N ASP A 243 19.46 26.37 -12.88
CA ASP A 243 18.30 25.48 -12.87
C ASP A 243 18.50 24.26 -11.96
N VAL A 244 19.69 23.65 -11.92
CA VAL A 244 20.01 22.54 -11.00
C VAL A 244 19.98 23.00 -9.54
N GLU A 245 20.54 24.18 -9.25
CA GLU A 245 20.51 24.75 -7.89
C GLU A 245 19.09 25.10 -7.46
N SER A 246 18.26 25.66 -8.36
CA SER A 246 16.86 25.98 -8.09
C SER A 246 16.05 24.73 -7.78
N LEU A 247 16.18 23.68 -8.61
CA LEU A 247 15.51 22.40 -8.36
C LEU A 247 15.94 21.80 -7.00
N ASN A 248 17.23 21.92 -6.65
CA ASN A 248 17.71 21.43 -5.36
C ASN A 248 17.13 22.20 -4.17
N GLU A 249 16.92 23.52 -4.31
CA GLU A 249 16.22 24.32 -3.30
C GLU A 249 14.77 23.85 -3.15
N ASP A 250 14.06 23.66 -4.26
CA ASP A 250 12.66 23.21 -4.26
C ASP A 250 12.49 21.80 -3.67
N ILE A 251 13.43 20.88 -3.97
CA ILE A 251 13.46 19.53 -3.36
C ILE A 251 13.66 19.62 -1.85
N ARG A 252 14.59 20.45 -1.37
CA ARG A 252 14.86 20.57 0.07
C ARG A 252 13.70 21.21 0.84
N ASP A 253 13.06 22.22 0.25
CA ASP A 253 11.82 22.78 0.81
C ASP A 253 10.75 21.69 0.91
N THR A 254 10.66 20.81 -0.09
CA THR A 254 9.74 19.67 -0.07
C THR A 254 10.14 18.63 0.96
N ILE A 255 11.42 18.34 1.17
CA ILE A 255 11.88 17.45 2.26
C ILE A 255 11.47 18.02 3.62
N ASP A 256 11.68 19.31 3.86
CA ASP A 256 11.30 19.98 5.12
C ASP A 256 9.77 19.95 5.35
N GLU A 257 8.97 20.07 4.29
CA GLU A 257 7.51 19.95 4.35
C GLU A 257 7.05 18.49 4.45
N CYS A 258 7.81 17.59 3.82
CA CYS A 258 7.57 16.16 3.84
C CYS A 258 8.05 15.50 5.15
N GLU A 259 8.84 16.19 5.98
CA GLU A 259 9.58 15.62 7.11
C GLU A 259 8.69 14.74 8.01
N TYR A 260 9.32 13.70 8.54
CA TYR A 260 8.70 12.69 9.38
C TYR A 260 8.07 13.30 10.64
N SER A 261 6.75 13.20 10.76
CA SER A 261 6.03 13.50 12.00
C SER A 261 5.30 12.24 12.44
N ALA A 262 5.90 11.51 13.38
CA ALA A 262 5.25 10.41 14.11
C ALA A 262 4.01 10.87 14.92
N GLU A 263 3.76 12.19 15.01
CA GLU A 263 2.75 12.80 15.86
C GLU A 263 1.45 13.20 15.13
N VAL A 264 1.17 12.70 13.92
CA VAL A 264 -0.12 13.02 13.26
C VAL A 264 -1.25 12.18 13.85
N GLU A 265 -1.82 12.66 14.96
CA GLU A 265 -2.94 12.04 15.69
C GLU A 265 -4.23 11.83 14.87
N ASN A 266 -4.29 12.31 13.61
CA ASN A 266 -5.47 12.25 12.76
C ASN A 266 -5.16 11.64 11.37
N ASN A 267 -5.57 10.39 11.18
CA ASN A 267 -5.39 9.62 9.93
C ASN A 267 -5.93 10.29 8.66
N ASN A 268 -6.90 11.21 8.76
CA ASN A 268 -7.40 11.93 7.58
C ASN A 268 -6.50 13.10 7.16
N ASP A 269 -5.84 13.77 8.12
CA ASP A 269 -4.88 14.83 7.80
C ASP A 269 -3.58 14.21 7.27
N TYR A 270 -3.17 13.06 7.83
CA TYR A 270 -1.99 12.32 7.41
C TYR A 270 -2.08 11.82 5.96
N ALA A 271 -3.23 11.27 5.55
CA ALA A 271 -3.42 10.80 4.18
C ALA A 271 -3.36 11.94 3.14
N ASN A 272 -3.87 13.14 3.47
CA ASN A 272 -3.76 14.29 2.57
C ASN A 272 -2.32 14.81 2.49
N GLN A 273 -1.62 14.88 3.61
CA GLN A 273 -0.20 15.26 3.64
C GLN A 273 0.67 14.29 2.84
N ASN A 274 0.38 12.99 2.87
CA ASN A 274 1.04 12.01 2.03
C ASN A 274 0.74 12.20 0.55
N LEU A 275 -0.51 12.48 0.18
CA LEU A 275 -0.86 12.76 -1.22
C LEU A 275 -0.18 14.02 -1.74
N ASP A 276 -0.11 15.08 -0.93
CA ASP A 276 0.56 16.32 -1.30
C ASP A 276 2.06 16.07 -1.52
N CYS A 277 2.74 15.41 -0.58
CA CYS A 277 4.15 15.05 -0.73
C CYS A 277 4.42 14.13 -1.92
N TRP A 278 3.54 13.16 -2.18
CA TRP A 278 3.64 12.30 -3.35
C TRP A 278 3.54 13.10 -4.66
N ALA A 279 2.61 14.05 -4.72
CA ALA A 279 2.44 14.92 -5.89
C ALA A 279 3.67 15.81 -6.11
N ASP A 280 4.17 16.45 -5.05
CA ASP A 280 5.35 17.31 -5.12
C ASP A 280 6.61 16.49 -5.49
N THR A 281 6.78 15.29 -4.92
CA THR A 281 7.87 14.36 -5.27
C THR A 281 7.82 13.98 -6.75
N TRP A 282 6.62 13.76 -7.30
CA TRP A 282 6.45 13.46 -8.72
C TRP A 282 6.81 14.65 -9.62
N ASP A 283 6.35 15.86 -9.26
CA ASP A 283 6.64 17.08 -10.00
C ASP A 283 8.15 17.35 -10.05
N HIS A 284 8.84 17.23 -8.91
CA HIS A 284 10.31 17.38 -8.84
C HIS A 284 11.05 16.33 -9.67
N TYR A 285 10.53 15.11 -9.72
CA TYR A 285 11.11 14.07 -10.57
C TYR A 285 10.98 14.37 -12.06
N GLU A 286 9.85 14.91 -12.50
CA GLU A 286 9.68 15.32 -13.90
C GLU A 286 10.71 16.40 -14.27
N ASP A 287 10.89 17.40 -13.41
CA ASP A 287 11.86 18.48 -13.59
C ASP A 287 13.30 17.96 -13.57
N PHE A 288 13.62 17.07 -12.63
CA PHE A 288 14.92 16.40 -12.54
C PHE A 288 15.25 15.62 -13.84
N VAL A 289 14.29 14.87 -14.38
CA VAL A 289 14.46 14.11 -15.63
C VAL A 289 14.61 15.04 -16.83
N SER A 290 13.89 16.17 -16.84
CA SER A 290 13.99 17.19 -17.88
C SER A 290 15.40 17.81 -17.90
N LEU A 291 15.88 18.33 -16.76
CA LEU A 291 17.22 18.94 -16.64
C LEU A 291 18.33 17.96 -16.96
N LYS A 292 18.21 16.72 -16.49
CA LYS A 292 19.13 15.64 -16.86
C LYS A 292 19.20 15.42 -18.37
N THR A 293 18.07 15.48 -19.07
CA THR A 293 18.02 15.31 -20.53
C THR A 293 18.74 16.47 -21.22
N GLU A 294 18.55 17.70 -20.74
CA GLU A 294 19.22 18.89 -21.26
C GLU A 294 20.74 18.81 -21.09
N ILE A 295 21.23 18.48 -19.89
CA ILE A 295 22.67 18.32 -19.60
C ILE A 295 23.33 17.28 -20.54
N LEU A 296 22.62 16.22 -20.90
CA LEU A 296 23.18 15.10 -21.67
C LEU A 296 23.16 15.29 -23.19
N PHE A 297 22.22 16.09 -23.70
CA PHE A 297 21.94 16.18 -25.14
C PHE A 297 21.89 17.60 -25.70
N GLY A 298 21.92 18.62 -24.86
CA GLY A 298 22.14 20.03 -25.23
C GLY A 298 23.58 20.29 -25.68
#